data_AF-A0A5J5DAR3-F1
#
_entry.id   AF-A0A5J5DAR3-F1
#
_cell.length_a   1.000
_cell.length_b   1.000
_cell.length_c   1.000
_cell.angle_alpha   90.00
_cell.angle_beta   90.00
_cell.angle_gamma   90.00
#
_symmetry.space_group_name_H-M   'P 1'
#
loop_
_entity.id
_entity.type
_entity.pdbx_description
1 polymer ?
#
loop_
_entity_poly.entity_id
_entity_poly.type
_entity_poly.pdbx_seq_one_letter_code
_entity_poly.pdbx_strand_id
1 'polypeptide(L)'
;MKCYDDHELQAAAWRKLNSHYPKLVEPRVAAAPDSPVSCPVEYFPQHFHERSLSPWRYELVPKKDHFPSTYAEARCLCLGCILIQNKSQPMESHDYNSSPVIQKKVFLKKEPCRDGKKYYLKRVTVDVAVGCTCLRAKITPQ
;
A
#
# COMPACT_ATOMS: atom_id res chain seq x y z
N MET A 1 -23.22 -8.67 18.24
CA MET A 1 -22.72 -8.62 16.85
C MET A 1 -23.41 -9.72 16.05
N LYS A 2 -23.78 -9.46 14.79
CA LYS A 2 -24.43 -10.48 13.94
C LYS A 2 -23.38 -11.50 13.50
N CYS A 3 -23.71 -12.79 13.70
CA CYS A 3 -22.95 -13.92 13.18
C CYS A 3 -23.46 -14.30 11.79
N TYR A 4 -22.57 -14.76 10.93
CA TYR A 4 -22.81 -15.18 9.56
C TYR A 4 -22.19 -16.56 9.34
N ASP A 5 -22.81 -17.37 8.50
CA ASP A 5 -22.18 -18.59 8.00
C ASP A 5 -21.06 -18.21 6.99
N ASP A 6 -20.07 -19.09 6.80
CA ASP A 6 -18.85 -18.77 6.01
C ASP A 6 -19.18 -18.33 4.57
N HIS A 7 -20.15 -19.00 3.93
CA HIS A 7 -20.59 -18.69 2.57
C HIS A 7 -21.29 -17.32 2.44
N GLU A 8 -21.86 -16.76 3.51
CA GLU A 8 -22.53 -15.45 3.51
C GLU A 8 -21.59 -14.30 3.87
N LEU A 9 -20.44 -14.62 4.49
CA LEU A 9 -19.59 -13.67 5.18
C LEU A 9 -19.01 -12.62 4.23
N GLN A 10 -18.56 -13.05 3.05
CA GLN A 10 -18.00 -12.16 2.03
C GLN A 10 -19.04 -11.16 1.52
N ALA A 11 -20.25 -11.61 1.20
CA ALA A 11 -21.33 -10.74 0.75
C ALA A 11 -21.78 -9.75 1.84
N ALA A 12 -21.80 -10.18 3.11
CA ALA A 12 -22.06 -9.29 4.25
C ALA A 12 -20.96 -8.24 4.44
N ALA A 13 -19.69 -8.62 4.27
CA ALA A 13 -18.56 -7.71 4.39
C ALA A 13 -18.56 -6.64 3.30
N TRP A 14 -18.75 -7.02 2.03
CA TRP A 14 -18.78 -6.06 0.93
C TRP A 14 -19.94 -5.06 1.03
N ARG A 15 -21.12 -5.52 1.45
CA ARG A 15 -22.24 -4.61 1.73
C ARG A 15 -21.87 -3.57 2.79
N LYS A 16 -21.30 -4.01 3.92
CA LYS A 16 -20.87 -3.10 4.99
C LYS A 16 -19.79 -2.13 4.52
N LEU A 17 -18.82 -2.59 3.72
CA LEU A 17 -17.74 -1.75 3.21
C LEU A 17 -18.29 -0.66 2.28
N ASN A 18 -19.09 -1.05 1.29
CA ASN A 18 -19.61 -0.14 0.27
C ASN A 18 -20.66 0.85 0.80
N SER A 19 -21.42 0.49 1.83
CA SER A 19 -22.44 1.38 2.41
C SER A 19 -21.87 2.41 3.39
N HIS A 20 -20.77 2.10 4.09
CA HIS A 20 -20.31 2.90 5.23
C HIS A 20 -18.93 3.53 5.06
N TYR A 21 -18.15 3.13 4.06
CA TYR A 21 -16.79 3.64 3.88
C TYR A 21 -16.59 4.14 2.45
N PRO A 22 -15.95 5.31 2.28
CA PRO A 22 -15.64 5.83 0.95
C PRO A 22 -14.76 4.82 0.21
N LYS A 23 -15.14 4.52 -1.03
CA LYS A 23 -14.35 3.64 -1.89
C LYS A 23 -13.02 4.33 -2.19
N LEU A 24 -11.93 3.82 -1.63
CA LEU A 24 -10.60 4.26 -2.01
C LEU A 24 -10.32 3.76 -3.43
N VAL A 25 -9.76 4.63 -4.27
CA VAL A 25 -9.31 4.23 -5.60
C VAL A 25 -8.23 3.18 -5.41
N GLU A 26 -8.50 1.95 -5.83
CA GLU A 26 -7.51 0.90 -5.85
C GLU A 26 -6.48 1.23 -6.93
N PRO A 27 -5.17 1.27 -6.59
CA PRO A 27 -4.15 1.49 -7.59
C PRO A 27 -4.15 0.36 -8.62
N ARG A 28 -3.84 0.69 -9.88
CA ARG A 28 -3.56 -0.35 -10.88
C ARG A 28 -2.26 -1.05 -10.48
N VAL A 29 -2.35 -2.33 -10.13
CA VAL A 29 -1.18 -3.14 -9.87
C VAL A 29 -0.73 -3.73 -11.20
N ALA A 30 0.43 -3.30 -11.69
CA ALA A 30 1.11 -3.99 -12.77
C ALA A 30 1.60 -5.35 -12.25
N ALA A 31 1.62 -6.37 -13.10
CA ALA A 31 2.22 -7.67 -12.74
C ALA A 31 3.64 -7.43 -12.21
N ALA A 32 3.96 -8.02 -11.05
CA ALA A 32 5.28 -7.86 -10.44
C ALA A 32 6.34 -8.35 -11.44
N PRO A 33 7.32 -7.52 -11.82
CA PRO A 33 8.47 -8.01 -12.55
C PRO A 33 9.21 -9.03 -11.68
N ASP A 34 9.65 -10.13 -12.27
CA ASP A 34 10.52 -11.14 -11.64
C ASP A 34 11.95 -10.61 -11.34
N SER A 35 12.24 -9.37 -11.73
CA SER A 35 13.53 -8.73 -11.53
C SER A 35 13.64 -8.06 -10.14
N PRO A 36 14.86 -8.04 -9.56
CA PRO A 36 15.11 -7.30 -8.32
C PRO A 36 14.77 -5.82 -8.52
N VAL A 37 14.10 -5.26 -7.50
CA VAL A 37 13.68 -3.86 -7.45
C VAL A 37 14.92 -2.97 -7.43
N SER A 38 15.24 -2.33 -8.55
CA SER A 38 16.29 -1.32 -8.64
C SER A 38 15.69 0.08 -8.73
N CYS A 39 16.41 1.07 -8.21
CA CYS A 39 16.03 2.48 -8.35
C CYS A 39 16.12 2.88 -9.84
N PRO A 40 15.03 3.37 -10.47
CA PRO A 40 14.99 3.63 -11.91
C PRO A 40 15.63 4.98 -12.26
N VAL A 41 16.91 5.17 -11.94
CA VAL A 41 17.63 6.44 -12.16
C VAL A 41 17.77 6.77 -13.65
N GLU A 42 18.01 5.74 -14.49
CA GLU A 42 18.30 5.92 -15.92
C GLU A 42 17.06 6.07 -16.82
N TYR A 43 15.88 5.70 -16.32
CA TYR A 43 14.63 5.71 -17.07
C TYR A 43 13.55 6.41 -16.26
N PHE A 44 13.30 7.69 -16.53
CA PHE A 44 12.13 8.40 -15.98
C PHE A 44 10.88 8.02 -16.80
N PRO A 45 9.97 7.18 -16.27
CA PRO A 45 8.91 6.58 -17.06
C PRO A 45 7.66 7.49 -17.18
N GLN A 46 6.67 7.05 -17.97
CA GLN A 46 5.50 7.86 -18.33
C GLN A 46 4.40 7.96 -17.25
N HIS A 47 4.33 7.06 -16.25
CA HIS A 47 3.26 7.07 -15.23
C HIS A 47 3.58 7.98 -14.02
N PHE A 48 2.54 8.49 -13.34
CA PHE A 48 2.69 9.48 -12.25
C PHE A 48 3.58 9.00 -11.08
N HIS A 49 3.41 7.76 -10.63
CA HIS A 49 4.22 7.18 -9.54
C HIS A 49 5.69 6.97 -9.92
N GLU A 50 5.93 6.76 -11.21
CA GLU A 50 7.25 6.53 -11.78
C GLU A 50 7.99 7.86 -12.07
N ARG A 51 7.25 8.98 -12.16
CA ARG A 51 7.76 10.35 -12.25
C ARG A 51 8.02 11.01 -10.88
N SER A 52 7.77 10.29 -9.79
CA SER A 52 8.07 10.79 -8.44
C SER A 52 9.59 10.83 -8.22
N LEU A 53 10.07 11.82 -7.45
CA LEU A 53 11.46 11.84 -6.98
C LEU A 53 11.74 10.68 -6.00
N SER A 54 10.70 10.10 -5.42
CA SER A 54 10.75 8.89 -4.60
C SER A 54 9.78 7.88 -5.20
N PRO A 55 10.15 7.18 -6.29
CA PRO A 55 9.24 6.33 -7.04
C PRO A 55 8.87 5.06 -6.27
N TRP A 56 7.70 4.50 -6.58
CA TRP A 56 7.19 3.29 -5.95
C TRP A 56 6.46 2.40 -6.95
N ARG A 57 6.37 1.12 -6.61
CA ARG A 57 5.45 0.16 -7.22
C ARG A 57 4.41 -0.29 -6.20
N TYR A 58 3.29 -0.82 -6.66
CA TYR A 58 2.34 -1.48 -5.77
C TYR A 58 2.58 -2.98 -5.74
N GLU A 59 2.49 -3.55 -4.55
CA GLU A 59 2.51 -4.99 -4.31
C GLU A 59 1.16 -5.41 -3.73
N LEU A 60 0.63 -6.55 -4.18
CA LEU A 60 -0.57 -7.15 -3.59
C LEU A 60 -0.20 -7.90 -2.31
N VAL A 61 -0.74 -7.45 -1.19
CA VAL A 61 -0.55 -8.03 0.13
C VAL A 61 -1.77 -8.88 0.48
N PRO A 62 -1.64 -10.21 0.62
CA PRO A 62 -2.73 -11.07 1.07
C PRO A 62 -3.01 -10.86 2.55
N LYS A 63 -4.28 -10.74 2.91
CA LYS A 63 -4.80 -10.58 4.27
C LYS A 63 -6.02 -11.48 4.49
N LYS A 64 -5.79 -12.79 4.49
CA LYS A 64 -6.80 -13.86 4.37
C LYS A 64 -8.02 -13.74 5.31
N ASP A 65 -7.83 -13.25 6.54
CA ASP A 65 -8.91 -13.11 7.52
C ASP A 65 -9.62 -11.74 7.49
N HIS A 66 -9.34 -10.94 6.47
CA HIS A 66 -9.89 -9.60 6.33
C HIS A 66 -10.66 -9.46 5.02
N PHE A 67 -11.51 -8.45 4.97
CA PHE A 67 -12.20 -8.00 3.78
C PHE A 67 -11.81 -6.52 3.52
N PRO A 68 -11.28 -6.19 2.32
CA PRO A 68 -10.88 -7.13 1.26
C PRO A 68 -9.76 -8.08 1.72
N SER A 69 -9.71 -9.29 1.13
CA SER A 69 -8.76 -10.35 1.51
C SER A 69 -7.37 -10.18 0.89
N THR A 70 -7.22 -9.20 0.01
CA THR A 70 -5.96 -8.74 -0.57
C THR A 70 -6.05 -7.22 -0.72
N TYR A 71 -4.94 -6.51 -0.60
CA TYR A 71 -4.88 -5.07 -0.82
C TYR A 71 -3.54 -4.65 -1.40
N ALA A 72 -3.49 -3.50 -2.05
CA ALA A 72 -2.25 -2.95 -2.62
C ALA A 72 -1.50 -2.08 -1.60
N GLU A 73 -0.19 -2.32 -1.44
CA GLU A 73 0.75 -1.47 -0.70
C GLU A 73 1.82 -0.91 -1.62
N ALA A 74 2.18 0.36 -1.41
CA ALA A 74 3.28 1.00 -2.09
C ALA A 74 4.63 0.56 -1.49
N ARG A 75 5.56 0.15 -2.36
CA ARG A 75 6.95 -0.12 -2.02
C ARG A 75 7.86 0.83 -2.77
N CYS A 76 8.67 1.59 -2.02
CA CYS A 76 9.62 2.53 -2.60
C CYS A 76 10.70 1.77 -3.37
N LEU A 77 11.06 2.28 -4.56
CA LEU A 77 12.06 1.65 -5.44
C LEU A 77 13.49 2.11 -5.12
N CYS A 78 13.64 3.29 -4.50
CA CYS A 78 14.91 3.90 -4.16
C CYS A 78 15.06 3.99 -2.64
N LEU A 79 16.31 4.05 -2.15
CA LEU A 79 16.59 4.34 -0.74
C LEU A 79 16.65 5.86 -0.53
N GLY A 80 17.36 6.55 -1.42
CA GLY A 80 17.42 8.00 -1.54
C GLY A 80 16.30 8.56 -2.42
N CYS A 81 16.48 9.78 -2.91
CA CYS A 81 15.58 10.38 -3.90
C CYS A 81 16.30 10.67 -5.21
N ILE A 82 15.59 10.51 -6.32
CA ILE A 82 16.09 10.87 -7.65
C ILE A 82 16.03 12.40 -7.77
N LEU A 83 17.18 13.03 -7.99
CA LEU A 83 17.30 14.47 -8.22
C LEU A 83 17.85 14.74 -9.62
N ILE A 84 17.42 15.86 -10.22
CA ILE A 84 17.92 16.36 -11.50
C ILE A 84 18.48 17.76 -11.26
N GLN A 85 19.77 17.97 -11.49
CA GLN A 85 20.41 19.28 -11.31
C GLN A 85 20.85 19.84 -12.67
N ASN A 86 20.48 21.08 -13.01
CA ASN A 86 21.05 21.81 -14.15
C ASN A 86 21.09 21.04 -15.49
N LYS A 87 20.05 20.25 -15.80
CA LYS A 87 19.98 19.39 -17.01
C LYS A 87 21.03 18.26 -17.06
N SER A 88 21.63 17.90 -15.93
CA SER A 88 22.44 16.70 -15.80
C SER A 88 21.59 15.44 -15.88
N GLN A 89 22.26 14.29 -16.03
CA GLN A 89 21.61 13.01 -15.82
C GLN A 89 20.99 12.95 -14.41
N PRO A 90 19.83 12.31 -14.25
CA PRO A 90 19.28 12.00 -12.94
C PRO A 90 20.26 11.23 -12.08
N MET A 91 20.20 11.46 -10.77
CA MET A 91 21.01 10.72 -9.80
C MET A 91 20.20 10.48 -8.52
N GLU A 92 20.37 9.31 -7.91
CA GLU A 92 19.89 9.06 -6.55
C GLU A 92 20.78 9.81 -5.54
N SER A 93 20.18 10.71 -4.76
CA SER A 93 20.84 11.39 -3.64
C SER A 93 20.43 10.75 -2.32
N HIS A 94 21.42 10.41 -1.50
CA HIS A 94 21.25 9.88 -0.14
C HIS A 94 21.24 10.96 0.95
N ASP A 95 21.32 12.25 0.57
CA ASP A 95 21.00 13.36 1.47
C ASP A 95 19.48 13.44 1.77
N TYR A 96 18.71 12.61 1.06
CA TYR A 96 17.28 12.43 1.19
C TYR A 96 16.96 10.95 1.33
N ASN A 97 15.77 10.65 1.84
CA ASN A 97 15.22 9.30 1.95
C ASN A 97 13.87 9.21 1.24
N SER A 98 13.69 8.15 0.47
CA SER A 98 12.36 7.72 0.01
C SER A 98 11.63 7.03 1.16
N SER A 99 10.57 7.66 1.68
CA SER A 99 9.81 7.15 2.81
C SER A 99 8.36 6.84 2.40
N PRO A 100 7.79 5.70 2.85
CA PRO A 100 6.40 5.38 2.56
C PRO A 100 5.44 6.40 3.21
N VAL A 101 4.39 6.76 2.48
CA VAL A 101 3.27 7.56 2.98
C VAL A 101 2.19 6.59 3.46
N ILE A 102 1.87 6.67 4.75
CA ILE A 102 0.94 5.75 5.41
C ILE A 102 -0.46 6.35 5.48
N GLN A 103 -1.47 5.58 5.10
CA GLN A 103 -2.88 5.90 5.29
C GLN A 103 -3.58 4.81 6.09
N LYS A 104 -4.41 5.23 7.05
CA LYS A 104 -5.30 4.35 7.82
C LYS A 104 -6.48 3.91 6.95
N LYS A 105 -6.51 2.63 6.55
CA LYS A 105 -7.62 2.03 5.80
C LYS A 105 -8.48 1.15 6.69
N VAL A 106 -9.78 1.15 6.45
CA VAL A 106 -10.73 0.30 7.18
C VAL A 106 -10.84 -1.06 6.50
N PHE A 107 -10.74 -2.11 7.29
CA PHE A 107 -11.00 -3.49 6.90
C PHE A 107 -12.06 -4.09 7.82
N LEU A 108 -12.69 -5.18 7.37
CA LEU A 108 -13.50 -6.03 8.24
C LEU A 108 -12.75 -7.33 8.47
N LYS A 109 -12.41 -7.63 9.72
CA LYS A 109 -11.79 -8.89 10.12
C LYS A 109 -12.87 -9.91 10.47
N LYS A 110 -12.76 -11.14 9.98
CA LYS A 110 -13.59 -12.26 10.46
C LYS A 110 -13.06 -12.76 11.79
N GLU A 111 -13.95 -12.89 12.77
CA GLU A 111 -13.63 -13.49 14.07
C GLU A 111 -14.71 -14.53 14.41
N PRO A 112 -14.33 -15.67 15.03
CA PRO A 112 -15.27 -16.73 15.34
C PRO A 112 -16.30 -16.26 16.38
N CYS A 113 -17.55 -16.65 16.19
CA CYS A 113 -18.61 -16.52 17.19
C CYS A 113 -18.42 -17.58 18.30
N ARG A 114 -19.22 -17.46 19.37
CA ARG A 114 -19.14 -18.37 20.54
C ARG A 114 -19.33 -19.85 20.18
N ASP A 115 -20.07 -20.13 19.11
CA ASP A 115 -20.33 -21.49 18.63
C ASP A 115 -19.17 -22.11 17.83
N GLY A 116 -18.15 -21.31 17.49
CA GLY A 116 -17.01 -21.73 16.66
C GLY A 116 -17.33 -22.09 15.21
N LYS A 117 -18.61 -22.02 14.81
CA LYS A 117 -19.11 -22.42 13.48
C LYS A 117 -19.41 -21.21 12.60
N LYS A 118 -19.78 -20.09 13.23
CA LYS A 118 -20.13 -18.84 12.56
C LYS A 118 -19.09 -17.77 12.83
N TYR A 119 -19.11 -16.73 12.02
CA TYR A 119 -18.18 -15.61 12.14
C TYR A 119 -18.93 -14.30 12.26
N TYR A 120 -18.37 -13.36 13.03
CA TYR A 120 -18.79 -11.97 12.99
C TYR A 120 -17.71 -11.10 12.33
N LEU A 121 -18.15 -9.95 11.80
CA LEU A 121 -17.29 -8.99 11.14
C LEU A 121 -16.93 -7.86 12.11
N LYS A 122 -15.66 -7.76 12.45
CA LYS A 122 -15.10 -6.71 13.29
C LYS A 122 -14.45 -5.63 12.44
N ARG A 123 -14.81 -4.37 12.68
CA ARG A 123 -14.12 -3.24 12.06
C ARG A 123 -12.71 -3.13 12.64
N VAL A 124 -11.71 -3.11 11.77
CA VAL A 124 -10.31 -2.85 12.14
C VAL A 124 -9.72 -1.80 11.20
N THR A 125 -8.70 -1.11 11.68
CA THR A 125 -7.93 -0.14 10.89
C THR A 125 -6.54 -0.69 10.66
N VAL A 126 -6.06 -0.60 9.43
CA VAL A 126 -4.75 -1.08 9.00
C VAL A 126 -3.99 0.09 8.41
N ASP A 127 -2.73 0.24 8.80
CA ASP A 127 -1.81 1.19 8.19
C ASP A 127 -1.34 0.62 6.85
N VAL A 128 -1.61 1.35 5.77
CA VAL A 128 -1.32 0.93 4.40
C VAL A 128 -0.45 1.97 3.74
N ALA A 129 0.70 1.56 3.20
CA ALA A 129 1.51 2.43 2.37
C ALA A 129 0.78 2.74 1.05
N VAL A 130 0.50 4.00 0.77
CA VAL A 130 -0.24 4.44 -0.43
C VAL A 130 0.63 5.14 -1.46
N GLY A 131 1.88 5.43 -1.11
CA GLY A 131 2.89 5.96 -2.01
C GLY A 131 4.21 6.15 -1.28
N CYS A 132 5.17 6.80 -1.93
CA CYS A 132 6.43 7.21 -1.32
C CYS A 132 6.63 8.71 -1.49
N THR A 133 7.28 9.33 -0.52
CA THR A 133 7.64 10.75 -0.53
C THR A 133 9.13 10.92 -0.25
N CYS A 134 9.68 12.04 -0.71
CA CYS A 134 11.08 12.38 -0.52
C CYS A 134 11.25 13.27 0.72
N LEU A 135 12.05 12.82 1.68
CA LEU A 135 12.32 13.54 2.93
C LEU A 135 13.81 13.87 3.04
N ARG A 136 14.17 15.03 3.60
CA ARG A 136 15.57 15.31 3.94
C ARG A 136 16.05 14.30 4.98
N ALA A 137 17.23 13.72 4.77
CA ALA A 137 17.79 12.76 5.71
C ALA A 137 18.03 13.41 7.07
N LYS A 138 17.80 12.65 8.15
CA LYS A 138 18.20 13.08 9.49
C LYS A 138 19.71 12.89 9.59
N ILE A 139 20.44 13.98 9.75
CA ILE A 139 21.83 13.92 10.17
C ILE A 139 21.79 13.63 11.67
N THR A 140 22.18 12.42 12.09
CA THR A 140 22.45 12.16 13.51
C THR A 140 23.87 12.67 13.78
N PRO A 141 24.07 13.68 14.65
CA PRO A 141 25.42 14.07 15.06
C PRO A 141 26.08 12.88 15.76
N GLN A 142 27.31 12.58 15.38
CA GLN A 142 28.14 11.53 15.98
C GLN A 142 28.68 11.95 17.34
#